data_AF-A0A7W0QU26-F1
#
_entry.id   AF-A0A7W0QU26-F1
#
_cell.length_a   1.000
_cell.length_b   1.000
_cell.length_c   1.000
_cell.angle_alpha   90.00
_cell.angle_beta   90.00
_cell.angle_gamma   90.00
#
_symmetry.space_group_name_H-M   'P 1'
#
loop_
_entity.id
_entity.type
_entity.pdbx_description
1 polymer ?
#
loop_
_entity_poly.entity_id
_entity_poly.type
_entity_poly.pdbx_seq_one_letter_code
_entity_poly.pdbx_strand_id
1 'polypeptide(L)'
;MATDDDVAKLLFPIGHCIGAYHDLPASNDHFTQVRVRADVNRLSDGQFAIWGLAHGTPDRPPEQPWNREAVLTAARRAGVDQAEQVLESLIDDGLLFETTPGTDFAVDFARRHRLIPLMLGLGNTAEEPWIYSVGMLGMPIVQLSAMAYDLYKWAHLDPNLWVACEGAAAAAVRVGIDDPLATDPLQMLNALLGTLHYMLSPNAVYLDSEGLAS
;
A
#
# COMPACT_ATOMS: atom_id res chain seq x y z
N MET A 1 23.21 6.67 -17.81
CA MET A 1 21.92 7.35 -17.96
C MET A 1 20.93 6.26 -18.30
N ALA A 2 20.31 5.66 -17.29
CA ALA A 2 19.23 4.70 -17.53
C ALA A 2 18.10 5.46 -18.22
N THR A 3 17.58 4.92 -19.30
CA THR A 3 16.39 5.45 -19.96
C THR A 3 15.21 5.39 -18.98
N ASP A 4 14.29 6.34 -19.10
CA ASP A 4 13.04 6.46 -18.31
C ASP A 4 12.17 5.18 -18.33
N ASP A 5 12.50 4.22 -19.20
CA ASP A 5 11.88 2.89 -19.36
C ASP A 5 12.28 1.84 -18.31
N ASP A 6 13.27 2.09 -17.44
CA ASP A 6 13.84 1.04 -16.56
C ASP A 6 13.29 1.06 -15.11
N VAL A 7 12.34 1.95 -14.79
CA VAL A 7 11.72 1.99 -13.46
C VAL A 7 10.39 1.24 -13.48
N ALA A 8 10.33 0.14 -12.73
CA ALA A 8 9.17 -0.72 -12.70
C ALA A 8 7.94 0.00 -12.10
N LYS A 9 6.84 0.00 -12.85
CA LYS A 9 5.52 0.43 -12.36
C LYS A 9 5.08 -0.46 -11.20
N LEU A 10 4.35 0.12 -10.26
CA LEU A 10 3.72 -0.56 -9.14
C LEU A 10 2.20 -0.39 -9.24
N LEU A 11 1.46 -1.42 -8.85
CA LEU A 11 0.00 -1.39 -8.73
C LEU A 11 -0.38 -1.61 -7.27
N PHE A 12 -1.14 -0.68 -6.69
CA PHE A 12 -1.57 -0.75 -5.31
C PHE A 12 -3.09 -0.85 -5.17
N PRO A 13 -3.59 -1.65 -4.22
CA PRO A 13 -4.99 -1.66 -3.84
C PRO A 13 -5.31 -0.45 -2.96
N ILE A 14 -6.44 0.18 -3.24
CA ILE A 14 -6.96 1.30 -2.48
C ILE A 14 -8.23 0.86 -1.74
N GLY A 15 -8.32 1.22 -0.47
CA GLY A 15 -9.45 0.96 0.41
C GLY A 15 -9.18 -0.06 1.51
N HIS A 16 -10.14 -0.16 2.43
CA HIS A 16 -10.13 -1.09 3.55
C HIS A 16 -11.20 -2.16 3.35
N CYS A 17 -10.79 -3.43 3.31
CA CYS A 17 -11.74 -4.54 3.29
C CYS A 17 -12.51 -4.60 4.61
N ILE A 18 -13.84 -4.52 4.55
CA ILE A 18 -14.73 -4.63 5.72
C ILE A 18 -15.50 -5.96 5.75
N GLY A 19 -15.14 -6.88 4.85
CA GLY A 19 -15.61 -8.27 4.86
C GLY A 19 -16.73 -8.56 3.86
N ALA A 20 -17.12 -9.84 3.82
CA ALA A 20 -18.22 -10.32 3.01
C ALA A 20 -19.56 -9.87 3.61
N TYR A 21 -20.51 -9.55 2.73
CA TYR A 21 -21.87 -9.17 3.08
C TYR A 21 -22.88 -10.07 2.36
N HIS A 22 -23.87 -10.55 3.11
CA HIS A 22 -24.97 -11.37 2.60
C HIS A 22 -26.29 -10.60 2.72
N ASP A 23 -26.91 -10.25 1.59
CA ASP A 23 -28.17 -9.48 1.57
C ASP A 23 -29.37 -10.32 2.06
N LEU A 24 -29.31 -11.65 1.93
CA LEU A 24 -30.42 -12.56 2.21
C LEU A 24 -30.00 -13.72 3.12
N PRO A 25 -30.80 -14.06 4.14
CA PRO A 25 -30.56 -15.25 4.96
C PRO A 25 -30.53 -16.52 4.10
N ALA A 26 -29.55 -17.40 4.37
CA ALA A 26 -29.37 -18.68 3.70
C ALA A 26 -29.14 -18.63 2.17
N SER A 27 -28.83 -17.47 1.60
CA SER A 27 -28.30 -17.38 0.24
C SER A 27 -26.77 -17.58 0.25
N ASN A 28 -26.26 -18.20 -0.81
CA ASN A 28 -24.83 -18.24 -1.08
C ASN A 28 -24.33 -16.97 -1.79
N ASP A 29 -25.25 -16.12 -2.27
CA ASP A 29 -24.92 -14.86 -2.89
C ASP A 29 -24.32 -13.92 -1.84
N HIS A 30 -23.19 -13.33 -2.18
CA HIS A 30 -22.49 -12.36 -1.37
C HIS A 30 -21.69 -11.40 -2.24
N PHE A 31 -21.24 -10.32 -1.64
CA PHE A 31 -20.22 -9.45 -2.21
C PHE A 31 -19.26 -9.06 -1.09
N THR A 32 -18.04 -8.70 -1.45
CA THR A 32 -17.09 -8.16 -0.49
C THR A 32 -17.17 -6.64 -0.47
N GLN A 33 -17.18 -6.06 0.72
CA GLN A 33 -17.22 -4.62 0.88
C GLN A 33 -15.81 -4.06 1.06
N VAL A 34 -15.47 -3.04 0.26
CA VAL A 34 -14.22 -2.27 0.39
C VAL A 34 -14.57 -0.80 0.60
N ARG A 35 -14.15 -0.25 1.73
CA ARG A 35 -14.36 1.16 2.06
C ARG A 35 -13.22 2.01 1.52
N VAL A 36 -13.55 3.03 0.74
CA VAL A 36 -12.63 4.11 0.35
C VAL A 36 -13.24 5.40 0.85
N ARG A 37 -12.52 6.16 1.68
CA ARG A 37 -13.07 7.33 2.37
C ARG A 37 -14.34 6.97 3.16
N ALA A 38 -15.45 7.64 2.86
CA ALA A 38 -16.78 7.38 3.42
C ALA A 38 -17.62 6.42 2.56
N ASP A 39 -17.14 6.07 1.37
CA ASP A 39 -17.87 5.27 0.39
C ASP A 39 -17.60 3.78 0.61
N VAL A 40 -18.64 2.95 0.54
CA VAL A 40 -18.55 1.49 0.62
C VAL A 40 -18.81 0.89 -0.76
N ASN A 41 -17.74 0.41 -1.39
CA ASN A 41 -17.79 -0.24 -2.69
C ASN A 41 -18.13 -1.72 -2.51
N ARG A 42 -19.01 -2.22 -3.38
CA ARG A 42 -19.41 -3.64 -3.43
C ARG A 42 -18.65 -4.32 -4.55
N LEU A 43 -17.75 -5.24 -4.19
CA LEU A 43 -16.96 -5.99 -5.15
C LEU A 43 -17.56 -7.39 -5.31
N SER A 44 -17.81 -7.77 -6.55
CA SER A 44 -18.00 -9.17 -6.94
C SER A 44 -16.76 -10.01 -6.63
N ASP A 45 -16.90 -11.34 -6.65
CA ASP A 45 -15.78 -12.27 -6.38
C ASP A 45 -14.59 -12.04 -7.33
N GLY A 46 -14.85 -11.79 -8.61
CA GLY A 46 -13.79 -11.49 -9.60
C GLY A 46 -13.09 -10.17 -9.32
N GLN A 47 -13.84 -9.11 -8.99
CA GLN A 47 -13.28 -7.82 -8.60
C GLN A 47 -12.46 -7.94 -7.31
N PHE A 48 -12.99 -8.63 -6.31
CA PHE A 48 -12.30 -8.82 -5.04
C PHE A 48 -11.03 -9.67 -5.20
N ALA A 49 -11.04 -10.67 -6.09
CA ALA A 49 -9.85 -11.45 -6.40
C ALA A 49 -8.73 -10.58 -6.98
N ILE A 50 -9.03 -9.70 -7.94
CA ILE A 50 -8.02 -8.79 -8.52
C ILE A 50 -7.53 -7.78 -7.49
N TRP A 51 -8.44 -7.14 -6.74
CA TRP A 51 -8.10 -6.20 -5.68
C TRP A 51 -7.24 -6.86 -4.59
N GLY A 52 -7.58 -8.09 -4.19
CA GLY A 52 -6.82 -8.88 -3.23
C GLY A 52 -5.41 -9.22 -3.75
N LEU A 53 -5.30 -9.65 -5.01
CA LEU A 53 -4.00 -9.95 -5.65
C LEU A 53 -3.08 -8.72 -5.73
N ALA A 54 -3.64 -7.50 -5.82
CA ALA A 54 -2.84 -6.28 -5.84
C ALA A 54 -2.13 -5.98 -4.50
N HIS A 55 -2.55 -6.58 -3.38
CA HIS A 55 -1.80 -6.50 -2.10
C HIS A 55 -0.45 -7.21 -2.21
N GLY A 56 -0.33 -8.13 -3.17
CA GLY A 56 0.80 -8.98 -3.37
C GLY A 56 0.89 -10.13 -2.38
N THR A 57 2.00 -10.85 -2.47
CA THR A 57 2.31 -11.99 -1.60
C THR A 57 3.73 -11.87 -1.06
N PRO A 58 4.00 -12.37 0.16
CA PRO A 58 5.30 -12.21 0.82
C PRO A 58 6.41 -13.08 0.21
N ASP A 59 6.07 -14.08 -0.62
CA ASP A 59 6.99 -15.01 -1.27
C ASP A 59 7.57 -14.48 -2.59
N ARG A 60 7.09 -13.33 -3.08
CA ARG A 60 7.58 -12.73 -4.32
C ARG A 60 8.86 -11.92 -4.05
N PRO A 61 9.95 -12.14 -4.82
CA PRO A 61 11.20 -11.43 -4.59
C PRO A 61 11.10 -9.94 -5.01
N PRO A 62 11.85 -9.02 -4.37
CA PRO A 62 11.78 -7.58 -4.65
C PRO A 62 12.04 -7.19 -6.11
N GLU A 63 12.84 -7.97 -6.84
CA GLU A 63 13.14 -7.74 -8.26
C GLU A 63 11.95 -8.02 -9.17
N GLN A 64 10.88 -8.60 -8.64
CA GLN A 64 9.63 -8.87 -9.35
C GLN A 64 8.50 -8.10 -8.68
N PRO A 65 8.42 -6.77 -8.85
CA PRO A 65 7.39 -5.97 -8.20
C PRO A 65 5.98 -6.36 -8.63
N TRP A 66 5.02 -6.06 -7.78
CA TRP A 66 3.60 -6.19 -8.09
C TRP A 66 3.14 -5.02 -8.96
N ASN A 67 2.96 -5.32 -10.24
CA ASN A 67 2.48 -4.42 -11.27
C ASN A 67 1.25 -5.02 -11.97
N ARG A 68 0.67 -4.31 -12.95
CA ARG A 68 -0.47 -4.78 -13.73
C ARG A 68 -0.26 -6.18 -14.32
N GLU A 69 0.87 -6.42 -14.97
CA GLU A 69 1.16 -7.71 -15.61
C GLU A 69 1.25 -8.85 -14.58
N ALA A 70 1.88 -8.59 -13.43
CA ALA A 70 2.00 -9.54 -12.33
C ALA A 70 0.62 -9.91 -11.77
N VAL A 71 -0.25 -8.92 -11.55
CA VAL A 71 -1.61 -9.13 -11.05
C VAL A 71 -2.46 -9.89 -12.06
N LEU A 72 -2.44 -9.51 -13.35
CA LEU A 72 -3.17 -10.24 -14.40
C LEU A 72 -2.70 -11.68 -14.56
N THR A 73 -1.39 -11.91 -14.45
CA THR A 73 -0.83 -13.26 -14.49
C THR A 73 -1.31 -14.11 -13.31
N ALA A 74 -1.35 -13.54 -12.11
CA ALA A 74 -1.90 -14.21 -10.94
C ALA A 74 -3.41 -14.45 -11.07
N ALA A 75 -4.17 -13.47 -11.58
CA ALA A 75 -5.60 -13.56 -11.79
C ALA A 75 -5.97 -14.66 -12.78
N ARG A 76 -5.25 -14.77 -13.91
CA ARG A 76 -5.42 -15.87 -14.87
C ARG A 76 -5.14 -17.24 -14.27
N ARG A 77 -4.11 -17.36 -13.42
CA ARG A 77 -3.82 -18.62 -12.69
C ARG A 77 -4.91 -18.97 -11.68
N ALA A 78 -5.55 -17.96 -11.09
CA ALA A 78 -6.67 -18.12 -10.17
C ALA A 78 -8.01 -18.37 -10.88
N GLY A 79 -8.06 -18.31 -12.23
CA GLY A 79 -9.27 -18.54 -13.01
C GLY A 79 -10.25 -17.36 -12.99
N VAL A 80 -9.76 -16.12 -12.79
CA VAL A 80 -10.60 -14.92 -12.87
C VAL A 80 -10.95 -14.64 -14.34
N ASP A 81 -12.25 -14.67 -14.65
CA ASP A 81 -12.76 -14.35 -15.99
C ASP A 81 -12.61 -12.85 -16.31
N GLN A 82 -12.29 -12.55 -17.57
CA GLN A 82 -12.15 -11.17 -18.09
C GLN A 82 -11.23 -10.29 -17.22
N ALA A 83 -10.14 -10.86 -16.69
CA ALA A 83 -9.30 -10.21 -15.69
C ALA A 83 -8.81 -8.81 -16.10
N GLU A 84 -8.47 -8.60 -17.38
CA GLU A 84 -8.09 -7.28 -17.88
C GLU A 84 -9.22 -6.24 -17.74
N GLN A 85 -10.44 -6.59 -18.13
CA GLN A 85 -11.59 -5.68 -18.04
C GLN A 85 -11.96 -5.35 -16.59
N VAL A 86 -11.86 -6.35 -15.71
CA VAL A 86 -12.11 -6.19 -14.27
C VAL A 86 -11.02 -5.32 -13.63
N LEU A 87 -9.76 -5.46 -14.05
CA LEU A 87 -8.68 -4.61 -13.57
C LEU A 87 -8.88 -3.16 -14.00
N GLU A 88 -9.22 -2.89 -15.27
CA GLU A 88 -9.49 -1.52 -15.72
C GLU A 88 -10.65 -0.90 -14.96
N SER A 89 -11.74 -1.64 -14.73
CA SER A 89 -12.88 -1.08 -13.99
C SER A 89 -12.52 -0.73 -12.55
N LEU A 90 -11.67 -1.52 -11.90
CA LEU A 90 -11.17 -1.20 -10.55
C LEU A 90 -10.25 0.03 -10.54
N ILE A 91 -9.49 0.29 -11.60
CA ILE A 91 -8.71 1.52 -11.75
C ILE A 91 -9.65 2.72 -11.93
N ASP A 92 -10.64 2.60 -12.82
CA ASP A 92 -11.63 3.65 -13.09
C ASP A 92 -12.45 4.01 -11.84
N ASP A 93 -12.80 3.00 -11.03
CA ASP A 93 -13.52 3.15 -9.76
C ASP A 93 -12.62 3.67 -8.61
N GLY A 94 -11.31 3.82 -8.85
CA GLY A 94 -10.34 4.29 -7.85
C GLY A 94 -10.03 3.27 -6.74
N LEU A 95 -10.27 1.98 -7.00
CA LEU A 95 -9.95 0.86 -6.11
C LEU A 95 -8.56 0.27 -6.37
N LEU A 96 -7.94 0.61 -7.50
CA LEU A 96 -6.55 0.31 -7.82
C LEU A 96 -5.85 1.58 -8.32
N PHE A 97 -4.56 1.71 -8.04
CA PHE A 97 -3.76 2.84 -8.50
C PHE A 97 -2.39 2.40 -9.03
N GLU A 98 -2.02 2.89 -10.22
CA GLU A 98 -0.71 2.67 -10.82
C GLU A 98 0.22 3.86 -10.57
N THR A 99 1.46 3.58 -10.19
CA THR A 99 2.48 4.62 -10.01
C THR A 99 3.86 4.10 -10.37
N THR A 100 4.79 5.02 -10.64
CA THR A 100 6.18 4.70 -10.95
C THR A 100 7.08 5.42 -9.95
N PRO A 101 7.83 4.70 -9.08
CA PRO A 101 8.80 5.31 -8.17
C PRO A 101 9.76 6.24 -8.91
N GLY A 102 10.23 7.30 -8.24
CA GLY A 102 11.19 8.25 -8.81
C GLY A 102 10.63 9.21 -9.86
N THR A 103 9.33 9.16 -10.14
CA THR A 103 8.67 10.04 -11.12
C THR A 103 7.65 10.97 -10.44
N ASP A 104 7.15 11.96 -11.17
CA ASP A 104 6.04 12.82 -10.69
C ASP A 104 4.77 12.02 -10.37
N PHE A 105 4.57 10.85 -11.00
CA PHE A 105 3.45 9.95 -10.68
C PHE A 105 3.54 9.37 -9.27
N ALA A 106 4.75 9.18 -8.71
CA ALA A 106 4.93 8.77 -7.32
C ALA A 106 4.46 9.88 -6.38
N VAL A 107 4.82 11.12 -6.66
CA VAL A 107 4.42 12.29 -5.88
C VAL A 107 2.90 12.49 -5.95
N ASP A 108 2.32 12.37 -7.15
CA ASP A 108 0.86 12.46 -7.32
C ASP A 108 0.11 11.35 -6.59
N PHE A 109 0.63 10.11 -6.61
CA PHE A 109 0.11 9.03 -5.78
C PHE A 109 0.17 9.40 -4.29
N ALA A 110 1.32 9.88 -3.82
CA ALA A 110 1.55 10.22 -2.42
C ALA A 110 0.69 11.39 -1.94
N ARG A 111 0.34 12.33 -2.82
CA ARG A 111 -0.59 13.44 -2.52
C ARG A 111 -2.05 13.01 -2.44
N ARG A 112 -2.41 11.92 -3.11
CA ARG A 112 -3.81 11.43 -3.18
C ARG A 112 -4.13 10.38 -2.13
N HIS A 113 -3.12 9.81 -1.48
CA HIS A 113 -3.31 8.66 -0.61
C HIS A 113 -2.67 8.83 0.76
N ARG A 114 -3.26 8.13 1.73
CA ARG A 114 -2.79 7.98 3.10
C ARG A 114 -2.47 6.53 3.36
N LEU A 115 -1.48 6.30 4.22
CA LEU A 115 -1.21 4.99 4.78
C LEU A 115 -1.85 4.91 6.16
N ILE A 116 -2.69 3.88 6.37
CA ILE A 116 -3.39 3.67 7.62
C ILE A 116 -2.95 2.34 8.25
N PRO A 117 -2.31 2.37 9.43
CA PRO A 117 -1.96 1.18 10.20
C PRO A 117 -3.17 0.36 10.64
N LEU A 118 -3.05 -0.97 10.55
CA LEU A 118 -4.05 -1.92 11.05
C LEU A 118 -3.55 -2.79 12.21
N MET A 119 -2.25 -2.78 12.49
CA MET A 119 -1.58 -3.62 13.48
C MET A 119 -0.85 -2.78 14.54
N LEU A 120 -0.37 -3.44 15.60
CA LEU A 120 0.41 -2.77 16.63
C LEU A 120 1.82 -2.50 16.12
N GLY A 121 2.34 -1.29 16.37
CA GLY A 121 3.77 -1.05 16.35
C GLY A 121 4.41 -1.68 17.58
N LEU A 122 5.18 -2.75 17.41
CA LEU A 122 5.81 -3.50 18.50
C LEU A 122 7.17 -2.91 18.92
N GLY A 123 7.74 -2.02 18.11
CA GLY A 123 9.04 -1.40 18.37
C GLY A 123 10.20 -2.32 17.99
N ASN A 124 11.37 -2.06 18.57
CA ASN A 124 12.59 -2.84 18.38
C ASN A 124 12.96 -3.62 19.64
N THR A 125 14.01 -4.42 19.57
CA THR A 125 14.58 -5.15 20.71
C THR A 125 15.96 -4.62 21.06
N ALA A 126 16.49 -5.02 22.22
CA ALA A 126 17.86 -4.67 22.61
C ALA A 126 18.90 -5.36 21.72
N GLU A 127 18.57 -6.54 21.20
CA GLU A 127 19.41 -7.34 20.31
C GLU A 127 19.44 -6.77 18.88
N GLU A 128 18.30 -6.25 18.40
CA GLU A 128 18.14 -5.72 17.04
C GLU A 128 17.57 -4.29 17.05
N PRO A 129 18.32 -3.29 17.59
CA PRO A 129 17.80 -1.93 17.74
C PRO A 129 17.55 -1.20 16.41
N TRP A 130 18.04 -1.72 15.30
CA TRP A 130 17.85 -1.16 13.95
C TRP A 130 16.64 -1.75 13.20
N ILE A 131 15.98 -2.78 13.74
CA ILE A 131 14.80 -3.43 13.14
C ILE A 131 13.58 -3.17 14.02
N TYR A 132 12.51 -2.67 13.40
CA TYR A 132 11.27 -2.36 14.10
C TYR A 132 10.17 -3.29 13.62
N SER A 133 9.47 -3.91 14.56
CA SER A 133 8.43 -4.89 14.27
C SER A 133 7.03 -4.28 14.33
N VAL A 134 6.16 -4.79 13.47
CA VAL A 134 4.73 -4.52 13.42
C VAL A 134 3.99 -5.86 13.45
N GLY A 135 2.89 -5.95 14.19
CA GLY A 135 2.11 -7.17 14.27
C GLY A 135 1.07 -7.19 15.39
N MET A 136 0.81 -8.38 15.90
CA MET A 136 -0.05 -8.60 17.06
C MET A 136 0.80 -8.79 18.33
N LEU A 137 0.19 -8.69 19.50
CA LEU A 137 0.91 -8.87 20.76
C LEU A 137 1.60 -10.24 20.81
N GLY A 138 2.94 -10.23 20.90
CA GLY A 138 3.77 -11.45 20.92
C GLY A 138 3.96 -12.12 19.56
N MET A 139 3.49 -11.51 18.46
CA MET A 139 3.55 -12.07 17.11
C MET A 139 3.98 -10.98 16.10
N PRO A 140 5.29 -10.79 15.88
CA PRO A 140 5.78 -9.90 14.83
C PRO A 140 5.43 -10.48 13.46
N ILE A 141 4.91 -9.63 12.57
CA ILE A 141 4.47 -10.00 11.21
C ILE A 141 5.32 -9.30 10.14
N VAL A 142 5.63 -8.02 10.36
CA VAL A 142 6.39 -7.16 9.43
C VAL A 142 7.58 -6.57 10.16
N GLN A 143 8.76 -6.57 9.53
CA GLN A 143 9.96 -5.90 10.03
C GLN A 143 10.35 -4.72 9.14
N LEU A 144 10.53 -3.56 9.73
CA LEU A 144 10.73 -2.28 9.06
C LEU A 144 12.05 -1.64 9.47
N SER A 145 12.62 -0.86 8.55
CA SER A 145 13.69 0.08 8.89
C SER A 145 13.15 1.20 9.79
N ALA A 146 14.06 1.94 10.44
CA ALA A 146 13.68 3.08 11.28
C ALA A 146 12.80 4.11 10.53
N MET A 147 13.15 4.41 9.27
CA MET A 147 12.42 5.35 8.42
C MET A 147 11.01 4.83 8.08
N ALA A 148 10.89 3.58 7.62
CA ALA A 148 9.59 3.02 7.26
C ALA A 148 8.68 2.87 8.49
N TYR A 149 9.26 2.52 9.64
CA TYR A 149 8.53 2.45 10.91
C TYR A 149 8.09 3.82 11.42
N ASP A 150 8.87 4.88 11.16
CA ASP A 150 8.45 6.24 11.54
C ASP A 150 7.23 6.70 10.75
N LEU A 151 7.24 6.47 9.43
CA LEU A 151 6.07 6.70 8.58
C LEU A 151 4.88 5.80 8.97
N TYR A 152 5.12 4.53 9.29
CA TYR A 152 4.07 3.64 9.79
C TYR A 152 3.36 4.22 11.02
N LYS A 153 4.14 4.72 12.00
CA LYS A 153 3.56 5.29 13.23
C LYS A 153 2.78 6.57 12.96
N TRP A 154 3.26 7.45 12.09
CA TRP A 154 2.83 8.85 12.08
C TRP A 154 2.11 9.30 10.82
N ALA A 155 2.35 8.67 9.65
CA ALA A 155 1.83 9.16 8.37
C ALA A 155 0.30 9.22 8.33
N HIS A 156 -0.39 8.40 9.12
CA HIS A 156 -1.85 8.43 9.25
C HIS A 156 -2.37 9.70 9.94
N LEU A 157 -1.54 10.50 10.61
CA LEU A 157 -1.92 11.78 11.20
C LEU A 157 -1.85 12.94 10.19
N ASP A 158 -1.08 12.75 9.12
CA ASP A 158 -0.96 13.74 8.05
C ASP A 158 -2.11 13.62 7.04
N PRO A 159 -2.38 14.69 6.27
CA PRO A 159 -3.36 14.66 5.20
C PRO A 159 -3.03 13.58 4.17
N ASN A 160 -1.78 13.47 3.74
CA ASN A 160 -1.37 12.46 2.76
C ASN A 160 0.10 12.05 2.94
N LEU A 161 0.48 10.99 2.23
CA LEU A 161 1.82 10.42 2.28
C LEU A 161 2.91 11.42 1.88
N TRP A 162 2.62 12.35 0.96
CA TRP A 162 3.61 13.36 0.57
C TRP A 162 3.93 14.31 1.74
N VAL A 163 2.91 14.85 2.39
CA VAL A 163 3.08 15.71 3.57
C VAL A 163 3.79 14.96 4.70
N ALA A 164 3.47 13.68 4.90
CA ALA A 164 4.16 12.83 5.88
C ALA A 164 5.67 12.68 5.57
N CYS A 165 6.04 12.47 4.30
CA CYS A 165 7.44 12.39 3.89
C CYS A 165 8.17 13.72 4.09
N GLU A 166 7.56 14.85 3.73
CA GLU A 166 8.13 16.19 3.98
C GLU A 166 8.33 16.46 5.46
N GLY A 167 7.34 16.13 6.29
CA GLY A 167 7.39 16.30 7.74
C GLY A 167 8.48 15.46 8.41
N ALA A 168 8.56 14.17 8.05
CA ALA A 168 9.55 13.24 8.55
C ALA A 168 10.98 13.65 8.13
N ALA A 169 11.18 14.00 6.86
CA ALA A 169 12.46 14.48 6.35
C ALA A 169 12.93 15.76 7.07
N ALA A 170 12.03 16.74 7.24
CA ALA A 170 12.34 17.95 7.98
C ALA A 170 12.67 17.67 9.45
N ALA A 171 12.02 16.68 10.07
CA ALA A 171 12.32 16.25 11.44
C ALA A 171 13.71 15.63 11.55
N ALA A 172 14.10 14.76 10.61
CA ALA A 172 15.43 14.15 10.56
C ALA A 172 16.54 15.21 10.46
N VAL A 173 16.35 16.22 9.60
CA VAL A 173 17.30 17.34 9.46
C VAL A 173 17.45 18.11 10.77
N ARG A 174 16.35 18.39 11.49
CA ARG A 174 16.40 19.15 12.76
C ARG A 174 17.21 18.45 13.85
N VAL A 175 17.25 17.12 13.85
CA VAL A 175 18.01 16.33 14.82
C VAL A 175 19.41 15.95 14.32
N GLY A 176 19.83 16.48 13.16
CA GLY A 176 21.18 16.34 12.64
C GLY A 176 21.46 15.01 11.94
N ILE A 177 20.44 14.33 11.41
CA ILE A 177 20.65 13.17 10.52
C ILE A 177 21.14 13.66 9.16
N ASP A 178 22.17 13.03 8.61
CA ASP A 178 22.81 13.38 7.32
C ASP A 178 22.67 12.27 6.25
N ASP A 179 21.70 11.37 6.44
CA ASP A 179 21.36 10.34 5.47
C ASP A 179 20.30 10.88 4.48
N PRO A 180 20.57 10.93 3.16
CA PRO A 180 19.59 11.32 2.16
C PRO A 180 18.30 10.49 2.21
N LEU A 181 18.37 9.19 2.53
CA LEU A 181 17.17 8.34 2.67
C LEU A 181 16.25 8.78 3.81
N ALA A 182 16.78 9.53 4.78
CA ALA A 182 16.03 10.07 5.90
C ALA A 182 15.71 11.56 5.77
N THR A 183 16.37 12.29 4.86
CA THR A 183 16.30 13.77 4.79
C THR A 183 15.77 14.30 3.45
N ASP A 184 15.66 13.47 2.43
CA ASP A 184 15.05 13.80 1.14
C ASP A 184 13.65 13.14 1.04
N PRO A 185 12.55 13.93 1.01
CA PRO A 185 11.20 13.41 0.93
C PRO A 185 10.96 12.49 -0.27
N LEU A 186 11.61 12.75 -1.42
CA LEU A 186 11.42 11.96 -2.62
C LEU A 186 12.11 10.59 -2.49
N GLN A 187 13.32 10.55 -1.92
CA GLN A 187 14.00 9.29 -1.65
C GLN A 187 13.27 8.46 -0.60
N MET A 188 12.75 9.12 0.45
CA MET A 188 11.92 8.48 1.46
C MET A 188 10.65 7.88 0.85
N LEU A 189 9.94 8.63 0.01
CA LEU A 189 8.78 8.13 -0.71
C LEU A 189 9.13 6.91 -1.57
N ASN A 190 10.21 6.96 -2.34
CA ASN A 190 10.61 5.84 -3.20
C ASN A 190 10.93 4.58 -2.39
N ALA A 191 11.61 4.72 -1.24
CA ALA A 191 11.88 3.63 -0.33
C ALA A 191 10.58 3.06 0.29
N LEU A 192 9.64 3.93 0.67
CA LEU A 192 8.33 3.53 1.16
C LEU A 192 7.57 2.72 0.09
N LEU A 193 7.49 3.22 -1.15
CA LEU A 193 6.79 2.55 -2.24
C LEU A 193 7.33 1.14 -2.48
N GLY A 194 8.66 0.96 -2.43
CA GLY A 194 9.29 -0.36 -2.51
C GLY A 194 8.96 -1.29 -1.34
N THR A 195 8.52 -0.76 -0.20
CA THR A 195 8.16 -1.52 1.01
C THR A 195 6.64 -1.73 1.14
N LEU A 196 5.81 -1.02 0.36
CA LEU A 196 4.35 -1.03 0.54
C LEU A 196 3.74 -2.43 0.39
N HIS A 197 4.08 -3.20 -0.65
CA HIS A 197 3.53 -4.57 -0.80
C HIS A 197 3.92 -5.51 0.34
N TYR A 198 5.09 -5.31 0.94
CA TYR A 198 5.50 -6.07 2.13
C TYR A 198 4.63 -5.77 3.35
N MET A 199 4.08 -4.55 3.47
CA MET A 199 3.13 -4.19 4.53
C MET A 199 1.67 -4.51 4.15
N LEU A 200 1.30 -4.38 2.88
CA LEU A 200 -0.05 -4.62 2.38
C LEU A 200 -0.40 -6.11 2.37
N SER A 201 0.52 -6.98 1.96
CA SER A 201 0.25 -8.41 1.83
C SER A 201 -0.24 -9.09 3.13
N PRO A 202 0.29 -8.80 4.33
CA PRO A 202 -0.27 -9.31 5.58
C PRO A 202 -1.41 -8.45 6.16
N ASN A 203 -1.88 -7.42 5.44
CA ASN A 203 -2.81 -6.39 5.96
C ASN A 203 -2.27 -5.64 7.19
N ALA A 204 -0.96 -5.34 7.23
CA ALA A 204 -0.40 -4.49 8.30
C ALA A 204 -0.81 -3.01 8.14
N VAL A 205 -1.13 -2.62 6.90
CA VAL A 205 -1.64 -1.31 6.51
C VAL A 205 -2.71 -1.47 5.42
N TYR A 206 -3.51 -0.43 5.20
CA TYR A 206 -4.19 -0.20 3.93
C TYR A 206 -3.92 1.22 3.43
N LEU A 207 -4.15 1.46 2.14
CA LEU A 207 -4.08 2.78 1.53
C LEU A 207 -5.49 3.33 1.41
N ASP A 208 -5.72 4.56 1.88
CA ASP A 208 -6.99 5.27 1.66
C ASP A 208 -6.76 6.47 0.74
N SER A 209 -7.80 6.88 0.01
CA SER A 209 -7.73 8.12 -0.76
C SER A 209 -8.05 9.32 0.12
N GLU A 210 -7.41 10.46 -0.11
CA GLU A 210 -7.94 11.74 0.34
C GLU A 210 -9.20 12.09 -0.46
N GLY A 211 -10.19 12.69 0.19
CA GLY A 211 -11.22 13.41 -0.55
C GLY A 211 -10.57 14.63 -1.19
N LEU A 212 -10.88 14.94 -2.45
CA LEU A 212 -10.61 16.29 -2.94
C LEU A 212 -11.26 17.25 -1.94
N ALA A 213 -10.46 18.09 -1.30
CA ALA A 213 -11.01 19.23 -0.57
C ALA A 213 -11.82 20.02 -1.59
N SER A 214 -13.14 19.93 -1.47
CA SER A 214 -14.11 20.71 -2.24
C SER A 214 -13.91 22.20 -2.03
#